data_AF-A0A9Q9CE05-F1
#
_entry.id   AF-A0A9Q9CE05-F1
#
_cell.length_a   1.000
_cell.length_b   1.000
_cell.length_c   1.000
_cell.angle_alpha   90.00
_cell.angle_beta   90.00
_cell.angle_gamma   90.00
#
_symmetry.space_group_name_H-M   'P 1'
#
loop_
_entity.id
_entity.type
_entity.pdbx_description
1 polymer ?
#
loop_
_entity_poly.entity_id
_entity_poly.type
_entity_poly.pdbx_seq_one_letter_code
_entity_poly.pdbx_strand_id
1 'polypeptide(L)'
;MHSTHKKIKVSIRIRPAAGGGEVWKTSEDGLWHVHGQKKVRYNGFRSILTNMTNAEVYKVCVREEIQKFLNEENCTVFAYGQTGSGKTYTMLGGDEEGIIKLAIRDILDRRPVGISYLEIYNEKLFDLSNNNEVQMFSVEKRNVISNLWVEYVDKWEDVVSFIERCEKNRKFGTTEFNTKSSRSHTVVQVTYSSNNRVRTLNMIDLAGSERASRSTDRRKEGSFINRSLLALCTIVNNIGNGKYLGFRDSKLTRVLQPSLDGRTNLVAICTLSPHEDCIEESVSTLKFAARLCNLELKIEETLIPDENPRYAGDMPGNDFRRGLKHRCCNRFHSEAGKDVRSILERMESMALEKCLGPYESPRVKGPEGRARDDKVCDEKDSISRTLGAFGSMIMENLQCKIELMEELNAINNDRIHLLERMVGELLGKNPSRRMNEIFILEKYRFNLRRKMVGRK
;
A
#
# COMPACT_ATOMS: atom_id res chain seq x y z
N MET A 1 7.20 -37.02 9.55
CA MET A 1 8.33 -36.40 8.82
C MET A 1 7.89 -35.01 8.38
N HIS A 2 8.43 -33.94 8.95
CA HIS A 2 8.12 -32.59 8.49
C HIS A 2 8.82 -32.35 7.15
N SER A 3 8.07 -31.96 6.12
CA SER A 3 8.64 -31.65 4.81
C SER A 3 9.69 -30.55 4.96
N THR A 4 10.89 -30.77 4.43
CA THR A 4 11.98 -29.77 4.44
C THR A 4 11.88 -28.76 3.30
N HIS A 5 10.90 -28.94 2.41
CA HIS A 5 10.67 -28.13 1.22
C HIS A 5 9.20 -27.71 1.11
N LYS A 6 8.98 -26.51 0.57
CA LYS A 6 7.67 -25.93 0.24
C LYS A 6 7.53 -25.84 -1.29
N LYS A 7 6.40 -26.30 -1.81
CA LYS A 7 6.01 -26.09 -3.21
C LYS A 7 5.20 -24.82 -3.36
N ILE A 8 5.39 -24.13 -4.47
CA ILE A 8 4.61 -22.94 -4.82
C ILE A 8 3.22 -23.39 -5.30
N LYS A 9 2.16 -22.81 -4.73
CA LYS A 9 0.79 -23.10 -5.14
C LYS A 9 0.42 -22.23 -6.33
N VAL A 10 0.29 -22.82 -7.51
CA VAL A 10 0.01 -22.08 -8.75
C VAL A 10 -1.38 -22.44 -9.26
N SER A 11 -2.24 -21.45 -9.40
CA SER A 11 -3.61 -21.59 -9.92
C SER A 11 -3.75 -20.80 -11.22
N ILE A 12 -4.47 -21.34 -12.19
CA ILE A 12 -4.79 -20.62 -13.44
C ILE A 12 -6.21 -20.10 -13.35
N ARG A 13 -6.43 -18.80 -13.59
CA ARG A 13 -7.78 -18.21 -13.68
C ARG A 13 -8.03 -17.70 -15.09
N ILE A 14 -9.06 -18.21 -15.74
CA ILE A 14 -9.44 -17.77 -17.08
C ILE A 14 -10.54 -16.73 -16.92
N ARG A 15 -10.34 -15.55 -17.51
CA ARG A 15 -11.38 -14.52 -17.54
C ARG A 15 -12.57 -15.02 -18.38
N PRO A 16 -13.83 -14.87 -17.91
CA PRO A 16 -15.00 -15.23 -18.71
C PRO A 16 -15.04 -14.48 -20.05
N ALA A 17 -15.39 -15.19 -21.13
CA ALA A 17 -15.56 -14.60 -22.45
C ALA A 17 -16.93 -13.89 -22.54
N ALA A 18 -16.94 -12.56 -22.59
CA ALA A 18 -18.15 -11.79 -22.87
C ALA A 18 -18.40 -11.78 -24.38
N GLY A 19 -19.01 -12.85 -24.90
CA GLY A 19 -19.45 -12.97 -26.30
C GLY A 19 -18.50 -13.72 -27.22
N GLY A 20 -18.67 -15.06 -27.29
CA GLY A 20 -18.03 -15.94 -28.28
C GLY A 20 -16.49 -16.00 -28.25
N GLY A 21 -15.90 -17.05 -28.80
CA GLY A 21 -14.43 -17.12 -29.00
C GLY A 21 -13.63 -17.59 -27.77
N GLU A 22 -14.16 -18.52 -26.97
CA GLU A 22 -13.38 -19.15 -25.90
C GLU A 22 -12.31 -20.09 -26.48
N VAL A 23 -11.05 -19.64 -26.44
CA VAL A 23 -9.91 -20.40 -26.99
C VAL A 23 -9.48 -21.54 -26.08
N TRP A 24 -9.67 -21.36 -24.77
CA TRP A 24 -9.23 -22.30 -23.75
C TRP A 24 -10.31 -23.30 -23.44
N LYS A 25 -9.97 -24.58 -23.60
CA LYS A 25 -10.79 -25.69 -23.14
C LYS A 25 -10.17 -26.25 -21.87
N THR A 26 -11.00 -26.63 -20.91
CA THR A 26 -10.57 -27.07 -19.58
C THR A 26 -11.06 -28.47 -19.26
N SER A 27 -10.32 -29.16 -18.40
CA SER A 27 -10.66 -30.43 -17.75
C SER A 27 -10.17 -30.39 -16.30
N GLU A 28 -10.50 -31.40 -15.51
CA GLU A 28 -10.00 -31.52 -14.12
C GLU A 28 -8.47 -31.47 -14.05
N ASP A 29 -7.77 -32.11 -15.00
CA ASP A 29 -6.30 -32.23 -14.99
C ASP A 29 -5.54 -31.07 -15.66
N GLY A 30 -6.24 -30.05 -16.18
CA GLY A 30 -5.57 -28.95 -16.87
C GLY A 30 -6.39 -28.26 -17.95
N LEU A 31 -5.68 -27.61 -18.88
CA LEU A 31 -6.28 -26.82 -19.96
C LEU A 31 -5.53 -27.02 -21.28
N TRP A 32 -6.19 -26.72 -22.39
CA TRP A 32 -5.59 -26.76 -23.71
C TRP A 32 -6.18 -25.73 -24.65
N HIS A 33 -5.43 -25.43 -25.70
CA HIS A 33 -5.94 -24.72 -26.88
C HIS A 33 -5.57 -25.51 -28.14
N VAL A 34 -6.16 -25.12 -29.26
CA VAL A 34 -5.82 -25.65 -30.59
C VAL A 34 -4.97 -24.61 -31.32
N HIS A 35 -3.79 -25.01 -31.79
CA HIS A 35 -2.92 -24.16 -32.59
C HIS A 35 -2.69 -24.84 -33.95
N GLY A 36 -3.27 -24.27 -35.01
CA GLY A 36 -3.40 -24.92 -36.30
C GLY A 36 -4.22 -26.21 -36.17
N GLN A 37 -3.60 -27.37 -36.43
CA GLN A 37 -4.24 -28.69 -36.26
C GLN A 37 -3.82 -29.42 -34.98
N LYS A 38 -2.97 -28.82 -34.14
CA LYS A 38 -2.41 -29.49 -32.95
C LYS A 38 -3.09 -29.03 -31.67
N LYS A 39 -3.44 -30.00 -30.80
CA LYS A 39 -3.90 -29.76 -29.43
C LYS A 39 -2.69 -29.59 -28.51
N VAL A 40 -2.54 -28.41 -27.90
CA VAL A 40 -1.46 -28.11 -26.95
C VAL A 40 -2.02 -28.11 -25.53
N ARG A 41 -1.59 -29.06 -24.69
CA ARG A 41 -2.08 -29.26 -23.32
C ARG A 41 -1.12 -28.68 -22.27
N TYR A 42 -1.68 -28.18 -21.18
CA TYR A 42 -0.98 -27.66 -20.01
C TYR A 42 -1.60 -28.26 -18.75
N ASN A 43 -0.79 -28.79 -17.86
CA ASN A 43 -1.19 -29.52 -16.65
C ASN A 43 -0.24 -29.24 -15.48
N GLY A 44 -0.49 -29.86 -14.32
CA GLY A 44 0.38 -29.74 -13.14
C GLY A 44 0.14 -28.50 -12.27
N PHE A 45 -0.93 -27.74 -12.55
CA PHE A 45 -1.36 -26.62 -11.73
C PHE A 45 -2.24 -27.11 -10.57
N ARG A 46 -2.27 -26.35 -9.46
CA ARG A 46 -3.12 -26.66 -8.30
C ARG A 46 -4.61 -26.66 -8.65
N SER A 47 -5.03 -25.70 -9.47
CA SER A 47 -6.42 -25.55 -9.88
C SER A 47 -6.55 -24.73 -11.16
N ILE A 48 -7.55 -25.06 -11.97
CA ILE A 48 -7.99 -24.28 -13.14
C ILE A 48 -9.35 -23.67 -12.78
N LEU A 49 -9.45 -22.35 -12.78
CA LEU A 49 -10.58 -21.58 -12.29
C LEU A 49 -11.27 -20.92 -13.48
N THR A 50 -12.50 -21.35 -13.79
CA THR A 50 -13.34 -20.82 -14.88
C THR A 50 -14.70 -20.45 -14.32
N ASN A 51 -15.25 -19.30 -14.75
CA ASN A 51 -16.58 -18.84 -14.34
C ASN A 51 -16.81 -18.78 -12.81
N MET A 52 -15.74 -18.49 -12.05
CA MET A 52 -15.79 -18.36 -10.60
C MET A 52 -15.73 -16.89 -10.17
N THR A 53 -16.53 -16.57 -9.15
CA THR A 53 -16.48 -15.30 -8.40
C THR A 53 -15.17 -15.16 -7.64
N ASN A 54 -14.79 -13.92 -7.31
CA ASN A 54 -13.62 -13.65 -6.47
C ASN A 54 -13.72 -14.32 -5.09
N ALA A 55 -14.93 -14.42 -4.53
CA ALA A 55 -15.18 -15.10 -3.26
C ALA A 55 -14.86 -16.60 -3.34
N GLU A 56 -15.23 -17.27 -4.43
CA GLU A 56 -14.91 -18.68 -4.65
C GLU A 56 -13.42 -18.88 -4.91
N VAL A 57 -12.80 -18.02 -5.73
CA VAL A 57 -11.35 -18.05 -5.97
C VAL A 57 -10.58 -17.86 -4.67
N TYR A 58 -11.00 -16.92 -3.81
CA TYR A 58 -10.43 -16.72 -2.48
C TYR A 58 -10.52 -17.99 -1.62
N LYS A 59 -11.69 -18.63 -1.58
CA LYS A 59 -11.91 -19.88 -0.82
C LYS A 59 -10.98 -21.01 -1.29
N VAL A 60 -10.79 -21.18 -2.59
CA VAL A 60 -9.99 -22.26 -3.17
C VAL A 60 -8.48 -21.99 -3.06
N CYS A 61 -8.04 -20.77 -3.33
CA CYS A 61 -6.63 -20.45 -3.52
C CYS A 61 -5.95 -19.84 -2.29
N VAL A 62 -6.68 -19.06 -1.48
CA VAL A 62 -6.07 -18.12 -0.52
C VAL A 62 -6.48 -18.37 0.93
N ARG A 63 -7.72 -18.83 1.18
CA ARG A 63 -8.23 -19.00 2.56
C ARG A 63 -7.34 -19.87 3.45
N GLU A 64 -6.81 -20.97 2.92
CA GLU A 64 -5.86 -21.83 3.64
C GLU A 64 -4.59 -21.07 4.06
N GLU A 65 -4.10 -20.16 3.22
CA GLU A 65 -2.94 -19.34 3.52
C GLU A 65 -3.24 -18.27 4.56
N ILE A 66 -4.46 -17.74 4.60
CA ILE A 66 -4.86 -16.83 5.68
C ILE A 66 -4.86 -17.56 7.03
N GLN A 67 -5.28 -18.83 7.06
CA GLN A 67 -5.18 -19.63 8.28
C GLN A 67 -3.73 -19.87 8.70
N LYS A 68 -2.83 -20.17 7.76
CA LYS A 68 -1.39 -20.28 8.05
C LYS A 68 -0.80 -18.95 8.53
N PHE A 69 -1.20 -17.85 7.91
CA PHE A 69 -0.80 -16.52 8.32
C PHE A 69 -1.19 -16.21 9.77
N LEU A 70 -2.41 -16.56 10.17
CA LEU A 70 -2.89 -16.42 11.54
C LEU A 70 -2.20 -17.39 12.52
N ASN A 71 -1.69 -18.51 12.02
CA ASN A 71 -0.90 -19.52 12.74
C ASN A 71 0.61 -19.28 12.60
N GLU A 72 1.02 -18.01 12.55
CA GLU A 72 2.42 -17.57 12.57
C GLU A 72 3.30 -17.86 11.34
N GLU A 73 2.74 -18.14 10.17
CA GLU A 73 3.51 -18.22 8.92
C GLU A 73 3.46 -16.90 8.13
N ASN A 74 4.51 -16.60 7.35
CA ASN A 74 4.41 -15.54 6.35
C ASN A 74 3.72 -16.08 5.10
N CYS A 75 2.93 -15.23 4.44
CA CYS A 75 2.26 -15.58 3.19
C CYS A 75 2.45 -14.49 2.12
N THR A 76 2.54 -14.91 0.87
CA THR A 76 2.54 -14.01 -0.28
C THR A 76 1.60 -14.57 -1.34
N VAL A 77 0.67 -13.73 -1.80
CA VAL A 77 -0.24 -14.02 -2.91
C VAL A 77 0.03 -13.01 -4.00
N PHE A 78 0.28 -13.43 -5.23
CA PHE A 78 0.36 -12.51 -6.35
C PHE A 78 -0.48 -12.94 -7.54
N ALA A 79 -1.01 -11.95 -8.26
CA ALA A 79 -1.63 -12.15 -9.57
C ALA A 79 -0.64 -11.83 -10.70
N TYR A 80 -0.55 -12.70 -11.72
CA TYR A 80 0.37 -12.56 -12.85
C TYR A 80 -0.32 -12.87 -14.18
N GLY A 81 -0.01 -12.11 -15.23
CA GLY A 81 -0.58 -12.28 -16.57
C GLY A 81 -0.60 -10.97 -17.36
N GLN A 82 -1.02 -11.02 -18.61
CA GLN A 82 -1.07 -9.83 -19.47
C GLN A 82 -2.09 -8.78 -18.99
N THR A 83 -1.97 -7.56 -19.47
CA THR A 83 -2.99 -6.52 -19.30
C THR A 83 -4.34 -6.99 -19.86
N GLY A 84 -5.41 -6.69 -19.12
CA GLY A 84 -6.77 -7.11 -19.48
C GLY A 84 -7.13 -8.56 -19.12
N SER A 85 -6.18 -9.38 -18.66
CA SER A 85 -6.48 -10.79 -18.28
C SER A 85 -7.22 -10.95 -16.94
N GLY A 86 -7.35 -9.90 -16.13
CA GLY A 86 -8.14 -9.94 -14.88
C GLY A 86 -7.34 -9.95 -13.57
N LYS A 87 -6.04 -9.60 -13.58
CA LYS A 87 -5.22 -9.48 -12.36
C LYS A 87 -5.82 -8.53 -11.32
N THR A 88 -6.02 -7.27 -11.69
CA THR A 88 -6.59 -6.23 -10.81
C THR A 88 -8.00 -6.58 -10.36
N TYR A 89 -8.83 -7.13 -11.24
CA TYR A 89 -10.16 -7.63 -10.88
C TYR A 89 -10.09 -8.73 -9.82
N THR A 90 -9.12 -9.64 -9.94
CA THR A 90 -8.90 -10.72 -8.96
C THR A 90 -8.41 -10.18 -7.62
N MET A 91 -7.46 -9.25 -7.62
CA MET A 91 -6.81 -8.76 -6.39
C MET A 91 -7.63 -7.68 -5.67
N LEU A 92 -8.06 -6.64 -6.38
CA LEU A 92 -8.79 -5.50 -5.81
C LEU A 92 -10.30 -5.63 -5.94
N GLY A 93 -10.76 -6.25 -7.02
CA GLY A 93 -12.17 -6.35 -7.34
C GLY A 93 -12.62 -5.41 -8.46
N GLY A 94 -13.93 -5.39 -8.66
CA GLY A 94 -14.66 -4.50 -9.56
C GLY A 94 -16.05 -4.33 -8.98
N ASP A 95 -17.04 -4.93 -9.63
CA ASP A 95 -18.41 -5.02 -9.10
C ASP A 95 -18.51 -5.92 -7.87
N GLU A 96 -17.58 -6.87 -7.73
CA GLU A 96 -17.39 -7.69 -6.54
C GLU A 96 -16.06 -7.39 -5.84
N GLU A 97 -15.96 -7.76 -4.57
CA GLU A 97 -14.73 -7.58 -3.79
C GLU A 97 -13.61 -8.50 -4.27
N GLY A 98 -12.38 -7.98 -4.36
CA GLY A 98 -11.20 -8.77 -4.67
C GLY A 98 -10.64 -9.53 -3.46
N ILE A 99 -9.67 -10.40 -3.75
CA ILE A 99 -8.95 -11.21 -2.75
C ILE A 99 -8.40 -10.38 -1.60
N ILE A 100 -7.91 -9.16 -1.85
CA ILE A 100 -7.34 -8.30 -0.81
C ILE A 100 -8.37 -7.98 0.27
N LYS A 101 -9.56 -7.52 -0.15
CA LYS A 101 -10.66 -7.15 0.75
C LYS A 101 -11.17 -8.38 1.52
N LEU A 102 -11.39 -9.49 0.81
CA LEU A 102 -11.86 -10.75 1.39
C LEU A 102 -10.87 -11.31 2.43
N ALA A 103 -9.57 -11.28 2.14
CA ALA A 103 -8.52 -11.73 3.04
C ALA A 103 -8.45 -10.87 4.32
N ILE A 104 -8.46 -9.54 4.18
CA ILE A 104 -8.40 -8.64 5.33
C ILE A 104 -9.63 -8.81 6.22
N ARG A 105 -10.82 -9.03 5.64
CA ARG A 105 -12.04 -9.31 6.41
C ARG A 105 -11.89 -10.58 7.27
N ASP A 106 -11.48 -11.71 6.68
CA ASP A 106 -11.29 -12.98 7.41
C ASP A 106 -10.23 -12.87 8.53
N ILE A 107 -9.25 -11.97 8.36
CA ILE A 107 -8.24 -11.69 9.39
C ILE A 107 -8.82 -10.81 10.51
N LEU A 108 -9.54 -9.74 10.15
CA LEU A 108 -10.11 -8.78 11.11
C LEU A 108 -11.14 -9.41 12.04
N ASP A 109 -11.86 -10.44 11.58
CA ASP A 109 -12.78 -11.22 12.41
C ASP A 109 -12.09 -11.85 13.63
N ARG A 110 -10.75 -11.95 13.62
CA ARG A 110 -9.96 -12.58 14.68
C ARG A 110 -9.03 -11.64 15.42
N ARG A 111 -8.48 -10.61 14.75
CA ARG A 111 -7.56 -9.65 15.38
C ARG A 111 -7.36 -8.38 14.55
N PRO A 112 -7.05 -7.24 15.21
CA PRO A 112 -6.59 -6.03 14.53
C PRO A 112 -5.27 -6.27 13.79
N VAL A 113 -5.05 -5.50 12.73
CA VAL A 113 -3.85 -5.60 11.88
C VAL A 113 -3.31 -4.25 11.46
N GLY A 114 -2.03 -4.20 11.12
CA GLY A 114 -1.43 -3.10 10.37
C GLY A 114 -1.59 -3.33 8.88
N ILE A 115 -1.98 -2.31 8.12
CA ILE A 115 -2.05 -2.33 6.66
C ILE A 115 -1.17 -1.25 6.05
N SER A 116 -0.49 -1.57 4.97
CA SER A 116 0.32 -0.65 4.18
C SER A 116 0.11 -0.93 2.69
N TYR A 117 0.25 0.10 1.86
CA TYR A 117 0.00 -0.03 0.43
C TYR A 117 1.11 0.66 -0.37
N LEU A 118 1.87 -0.15 -1.10
CA LEU A 118 3.05 0.25 -1.85
C LEU A 118 2.79 0.11 -3.35
N GLU A 119 3.25 1.10 -4.12
CA GLU A 119 3.35 1.04 -5.58
C GLU A 119 4.82 0.95 -5.99
N ILE A 120 5.12 0.07 -6.93
CA ILE A 120 6.41 -0.01 -7.62
C ILE A 120 6.18 0.44 -9.06
N TYR A 121 6.65 1.63 -9.40
CA TYR A 121 6.52 2.21 -10.73
C TYR A 121 7.87 2.78 -11.16
N ASN A 122 8.32 2.40 -12.36
CA ASN A 122 9.60 2.85 -12.92
C ASN A 122 10.81 2.65 -11.96
N GLU A 123 10.89 1.47 -11.31
CA GLU A 123 11.91 1.14 -10.30
C GLU A 123 11.99 2.07 -9.07
N LYS A 124 10.98 2.93 -8.90
CA LYS A 124 10.74 3.74 -7.71
C LYS A 124 9.61 3.13 -6.88
N LEU A 125 9.62 3.47 -5.59
CA LEU A 125 8.68 2.98 -4.61
C LEU A 125 7.86 4.15 -4.09
N PHE A 126 6.54 4.01 -4.08
CA PHE A 126 5.64 5.04 -3.57
C PHE A 126 4.71 4.43 -2.52
N ASP A 127 4.60 5.10 -1.38
CA ASP A 127 3.58 4.80 -0.39
C ASP A 127 2.26 5.40 -0.86
N LEU A 128 1.28 4.57 -1.21
CA LEU A 128 0.01 5.02 -1.76
C LEU A 128 -0.89 5.66 -0.70
N SER A 129 -0.60 5.53 0.60
CA SER A 129 -1.42 6.16 1.66
C SER A 129 -1.24 7.68 1.73
N ASN A 130 -0.06 8.17 1.32
CA ASN A 130 0.36 9.56 1.39
C ASN A 130 1.06 10.07 0.11
N ASN A 131 1.19 9.21 -0.91
CA ASN A 131 1.83 9.46 -2.20
C ASN A 131 3.31 9.89 -2.14
N ASN A 132 4.04 9.50 -1.08
CA ASN A 132 5.46 9.81 -0.93
C ASN A 132 6.36 8.74 -1.56
N GLU A 133 7.45 9.17 -2.20
CA GLU A 133 8.52 8.25 -2.62
C GLU A 133 9.25 7.69 -1.39
N VAL A 134 9.37 6.37 -1.30
CA VAL A 134 10.05 5.65 -0.22
C VAL A 134 11.31 4.95 -0.72
N GLN A 135 12.21 4.60 0.20
CA GLN A 135 13.50 3.98 -0.14
C GLN A 135 13.61 2.58 0.46
N MET A 136 14.34 1.71 -0.25
CA MET A 136 14.57 0.33 0.18
C MET A 136 16.05 0.07 0.42
N PHE A 137 16.36 -0.38 1.62
CA PHE A 137 17.70 -0.71 2.09
C PHE A 137 17.85 -2.21 2.31
N SER A 138 19.08 -2.71 2.31
CA SER A 138 19.37 -4.08 2.70
C SER A 138 20.14 -4.03 4.02
N VAL A 139 19.55 -4.56 5.08
CA VAL A 139 20.11 -4.62 6.44
C VAL A 139 20.18 -6.08 6.84
N GLU A 140 21.36 -6.59 7.20
CA GLU A 140 21.53 -7.99 7.64
C GLU A 140 20.89 -9.04 6.72
N LYS A 141 21.08 -8.91 5.40
CA LYS A 141 20.48 -9.78 4.35
C LYS A 141 18.94 -9.71 4.25
N ARG A 142 18.29 -8.75 4.92
CA ARG A 142 16.85 -8.45 4.82
C ARG A 142 16.64 -7.16 4.03
N ASN A 143 15.58 -7.11 3.22
CA ASN A 143 15.19 -5.87 2.53
C ASN A 143 14.16 -5.14 3.39
N VAL A 144 14.45 -3.87 3.72
CA VAL A 144 13.59 -3.02 4.54
C VAL A 144 13.21 -1.79 3.74
N ILE A 145 11.92 -1.45 3.74
CA ILE A 145 11.41 -0.22 3.12
C ILE A 145 11.28 0.84 4.22
N SER A 146 12.04 1.92 4.11
CA SER A 146 12.02 3.01 5.09
C SER A 146 10.81 3.91 4.89
N ASN A 147 10.20 4.36 5.99
CA ASN A 147 9.09 5.31 6.00
C ASN A 147 7.83 4.83 5.25
N LEU A 148 7.66 3.52 5.06
CA LEU A 148 6.38 2.98 4.61
C LEU A 148 5.37 3.14 5.75
N TRP A 149 4.28 3.87 5.50
CA TRP A 149 3.24 4.07 6.48
C TRP A 149 2.46 2.79 6.74
N VAL A 150 2.23 2.48 8.02
CA VAL A 150 1.41 1.37 8.48
C VAL A 150 0.22 1.94 9.24
N GLU A 151 -0.98 1.72 8.72
CA GLU A 151 -2.22 2.08 9.39
C GLU A 151 -2.78 0.89 10.15
N TYR A 152 -2.99 1.05 11.46
CA TYR A 152 -3.61 -0.01 12.26
C TYR A 152 -5.12 0.10 12.20
N VAL A 153 -5.76 -1.01 11.86
CA VAL A 153 -7.20 -1.13 11.64
C VAL A 153 -7.77 -2.25 12.48
N ASP A 154 -8.95 -2.02 13.05
CA ASP A 154 -9.75 -2.99 13.81
C ASP A 154 -11.21 -3.08 13.34
N LYS A 155 -11.59 -2.24 12.37
CA LYS A 155 -12.93 -2.16 11.78
C LYS A 155 -12.87 -2.26 10.27
N TRP A 156 -13.92 -2.83 9.69
CA TRP A 156 -14.02 -3.02 8.25
C TRP A 156 -14.05 -1.71 7.47
N GLU A 157 -14.73 -0.69 8.00
CA GLU A 157 -14.90 0.62 7.36
C GLU A 157 -13.54 1.34 7.21
N ASP A 158 -12.64 1.16 8.19
CA ASP A 158 -11.29 1.70 8.14
C ASP A 158 -10.45 1.05 7.02
N VAL A 159 -10.65 -0.24 6.76
CA VAL A 159 -9.98 -0.95 5.65
C VAL A 159 -10.46 -0.43 4.30
N VAL A 160 -11.78 -0.31 4.15
CA VAL A 160 -12.39 0.16 2.89
C VAL A 160 -11.89 1.57 2.57
N SER A 161 -11.99 2.48 3.53
CA SER A 161 -11.53 3.87 3.37
C SER A 161 -10.03 3.98 3.09
N PHE A 162 -9.20 3.15 3.73
CA PHE A 162 -7.77 3.08 3.44
C PHE A 162 -7.48 2.67 2.00
N ILE A 163 -8.06 1.55 1.54
CA ILE A 163 -7.84 1.03 0.18
C ILE A 163 -8.32 2.04 -0.86
N GLU A 164 -9.50 2.63 -0.67
CA GLU A 164 -10.06 3.63 -1.59
C GLU A 164 -9.20 4.88 -1.68
N ARG A 165 -8.69 5.38 -0.55
CA ARG A 165 -7.75 6.51 -0.53
C ARG A 165 -6.47 6.18 -1.30
N CYS A 166 -5.90 5.00 -1.09
CA CYS A 166 -4.68 4.59 -1.79
C CYS A 166 -4.89 4.45 -3.30
N GLU A 167 -6.00 3.85 -3.73
CA GLU A 167 -6.34 3.72 -5.15
C GLU A 167 -6.65 5.08 -5.79
N LYS A 168 -7.25 6.00 -5.03
CA LYS A 168 -7.41 7.39 -5.46
C LYS A 168 -6.04 8.03 -5.72
N ASN A 169 -5.10 7.92 -4.79
CA ASN A 169 -3.74 8.45 -4.94
C ASN A 169 -3.00 7.82 -6.14
N ARG A 170 -3.19 6.51 -6.35
CA ARG A 170 -2.64 5.81 -7.52
C ARG A 170 -3.14 6.41 -8.84
N LYS A 171 -4.44 6.76 -8.92
CA LYS A 171 -5.08 7.38 -10.10
C LYS A 171 -4.66 8.83 -10.31
N PHE A 172 -4.54 9.65 -9.27
CA PHE A 172 -4.14 11.07 -9.45
C PHE A 172 -2.70 11.24 -9.96
N GLY A 173 -1.84 10.22 -9.81
CA GLY A 173 -0.51 10.19 -10.41
C GLY A 173 -0.48 9.98 -11.94
N THR A 174 -1.63 9.89 -12.62
CA THR A 174 -1.70 9.73 -14.08
C THR A 174 -1.82 11.08 -14.78
N THR A 175 -0.83 11.48 -15.55
CA THR A 175 -1.07 12.38 -16.69
C THR A 175 -2.01 11.64 -17.66
N GLU A 176 -2.96 12.36 -18.27
CA GLU A 176 -4.15 11.88 -19.00
C GLU A 176 -3.91 10.83 -20.12
N PHE A 177 -2.66 10.46 -20.40
CA PHE A 177 -2.25 9.54 -21.47
C PHE A 177 -1.84 8.12 -21.01
N ASN A 178 -1.69 7.85 -19.70
CA ASN A 178 -1.15 6.57 -19.22
C ASN A 178 -2.10 5.86 -18.24
N THR A 179 -2.69 4.73 -18.66
CA THR A 179 -3.31 3.76 -17.74
C THR A 179 -2.23 3.13 -16.85
N LYS A 180 -1.89 3.78 -15.72
CA LYS A 180 -0.79 3.39 -14.82
C LYS A 180 -0.96 1.99 -14.20
N SER A 181 -2.19 1.45 -14.16
CA SER A 181 -2.46 0.12 -13.59
C SER A 181 -1.81 -1.04 -14.37
N SER A 182 -1.62 -0.92 -15.69
CA SER A 182 -0.91 -1.94 -16.48
C SER A 182 0.61 -1.88 -16.32
N ARG A 183 1.13 -0.80 -15.73
CA ARG A 183 2.54 -0.42 -15.75
C ARG A 183 3.18 -0.32 -14.35
N SER A 184 2.39 -0.50 -13.31
CA SER A 184 2.83 -0.44 -11.92
C SER A 184 2.49 -1.75 -11.22
N HIS A 185 3.38 -2.21 -10.35
CA HIS A 185 3.06 -3.28 -9.41
C HIS A 185 2.52 -2.65 -8.15
N THR A 186 1.54 -3.28 -7.52
CA THR A 186 1.09 -2.84 -6.20
C THR A 186 1.17 -3.96 -5.19
N VAL A 187 1.51 -3.60 -3.95
CA VAL A 187 1.72 -4.51 -2.84
C VAL A 187 0.91 -3.99 -1.67
N VAL A 188 -0.19 -4.68 -1.35
CA VAL A 188 -0.88 -4.50 -0.07
C VAL A 188 -0.22 -5.44 0.93
N GLN A 189 0.37 -4.87 1.96
CA GLN A 189 1.03 -5.62 3.01
C GLN A 189 0.23 -5.50 4.29
N VAL A 190 -0.20 -6.65 4.80
CA VAL A 190 -0.89 -6.80 6.09
C VAL A 190 0.11 -7.37 7.09
N THR A 191 0.22 -6.74 8.25
CA THR A 191 1.10 -7.18 9.33
C THR A 191 0.33 -7.34 10.62
N TYR A 192 0.73 -8.32 11.43
CA TYR A 192 0.38 -8.31 12.84
C TYR A 192 1.58 -8.81 13.64
N SER A 193 1.66 -8.36 14.90
CA SER A 193 2.66 -8.84 15.86
C SER A 193 2.00 -9.81 16.82
N SER A 194 2.66 -10.93 17.08
CA SER A 194 2.27 -11.92 18.09
C SER A 194 3.52 -12.54 18.67
N ASN A 195 3.57 -12.74 19.99
CA ASN A 195 4.72 -13.37 20.67
C ASN A 195 6.07 -12.70 20.34
N ASN A 196 6.12 -11.36 20.28
CA ASN A 196 7.29 -10.57 19.85
C ASN A 196 7.82 -10.93 18.45
N ARG A 197 6.94 -11.41 17.55
CA ARG A 197 7.26 -11.74 16.17
C ARG A 197 6.28 -11.06 15.24
N VAL A 198 6.83 -10.39 14.23
CA VAL A 198 6.04 -9.78 13.16
C VAL A 198 5.78 -10.81 12.06
N ARG A 199 4.51 -10.94 11.67
CA ARG A 199 4.07 -11.75 10.53
C ARG A 199 3.60 -10.84 9.42
N THR A 200 3.90 -11.24 8.19
CA THR A 200 3.59 -10.45 7.01
C THR A 200 2.83 -11.28 5.98
N LEU A 201 1.70 -10.74 5.53
CA LEU A 201 0.95 -11.18 4.37
C LEU A 201 1.12 -10.14 3.26
N ASN A 202 1.72 -10.53 2.14
CA ASN A 202 1.85 -9.68 0.96
C ASN A 202 0.83 -10.09 -0.10
N MET A 203 0.02 -9.15 -0.58
CA MET A 203 -0.94 -9.36 -1.65
C MET A 203 -0.59 -8.42 -2.81
N ILE A 204 -0.21 -9.00 -3.94
CA ILE A 204 0.49 -8.29 -5.00
C ILE A 204 -0.30 -8.36 -6.31
N ASP A 205 -0.62 -7.19 -6.87
CA ASP A 205 -1.11 -7.06 -8.24
C ASP A 205 0.07 -6.65 -9.13
N LEU A 206 0.58 -7.58 -9.93
CA LEU A 206 1.71 -7.31 -10.81
C LEU A 206 1.25 -6.54 -12.06
N ALA A 207 2.18 -5.79 -12.66
CA ALA A 207 1.99 -5.16 -13.96
C ALA A 207 1.72 -6.19 -15.08
N GLY A 208 1.28 -5.71 -16.24
CA GLY A 208 1.10 -6.55 -17.42
C GLY A 208 2.39 -7.26 -17.84
N SER A 209 2.31 -8.56 -18.12
CA SER A 209 3.44 -9.38 -18.56
C SER A 209 3.71 -9.31 -20.07
N GLU A 210 2.87 -8.61 -20.83
CA GLU A 210 2.99 -8.51 -22.28
C GLU A 210 4.27 -7.78 -22.71
N ARG A 211 4.79 -8.17 -23.87
CA ARG A 211 6.00 -7.53 -24.41
C ARG A 211 5.68 -6.10 -24.86
N ALA A 212 6.55 -5.15 -24.51
CA ALA A 212 6.37 -3.76 -24.93
C ALA A 212 6.31 -3.65 -26.46
N SER A 213 5.25 -3.03 -26.99
CA SER A 213 5.05 -2.82 -28.43
C SER A 213 6.21 -2.04 -29.05
N ARG A 214 6.53 -2.32 -30.32
CA ARG A 214 7.66 -1.79 -31.11
C ARG A 214 7.81 -0.26 -31.24
N SER A 215 6.89 0.58 -30.73
CA SER A 215 6.96 2.04 -30.88
C SER A 215 8.02 2.68 -29.95
N THR A 216 8.68 3.73 -30.45
CA THR A 216 9.93 4.32 -29.93
C THR A 216 9.80 4.96 -28.55
N ASP A 217 8.70 5.65 -28.24
CA ASP A 217 8.47 6.26 -26.91
C ASP A 217 8.07 5.22 -25.85
N ARG A 218 7.44 4.11 -26.27
CA ARG A 218 7.15 2.96 -25.42
C ARG A 218 8.38 2.10 -25.11
N ARG A 219 9.53 2.32 -25.77
CA ARG A 219 10.77 1.56 -25.49
C ARG A 219 11.41 1.98 -24.18
N LYS A 220 11.50 3.27 -23.87
CA LYS A 220 12.15 3.73 -22.63
C LYS A 220 11.30 3.40 -21.39
N GLU A 221 10.01 3.71 -21.41
CA GLU A 221 9.09 3.44 -20.29
C GLU A 221 8.73 1.94 -20.18
N GLY A 222 8.49 1.26 -21.31
CA GLY A 222 8.24 -0.18 -21.36
C GLY A 222 9.46 -1.03 -21.02
N SER A 223 10.69 -0.49 -21.08
CA SER A 223 11.89 -1.22 -20.67
C SER A 223 11.92 -1.52 -19.18
N PHE A 224 11.39 -0.63 -18.33
CA PHE A 224 11.46 -0.78 -16.87
C PHE A 224 10.37 -1.71 -16.29
N ILE A 225 9.16 -1.70 -16.86
CA ILE A 225 8.11 -2.66 -16.47
C ILE A 225 8.58 -4.08 -16.79
N ASN A 226 9.07 -4.27 -18.02
CA ASN A 226 9.63 -5.53 -18.44
C ASN A 226 10.88 -5.89 -17.63
N ARG A 227 11.70 -4.92 -17.19
CA ARG A 227 12.86 -5.21 -16.33
C ARG A 227 12.47 -5.93 -15.04
N SER A 228 11.46 -5.44 -14.33
CA SER A 228 11.02 -6.06 -13.06
C SER A 228 10.47 -7.48 -13.24
N LEU A 229 9.64 -7.72 -14.26
CA LEU A 229 9.09 -9.04 -14.56
C LEU A 229 10.11 -9.98 -15.21
N LEU A 230 11.05 -9.46 -16.01
CA LEU A 230 12.17 -10.21 -16.56
C LEU A 230 13.13 -10.66 -15.46
N ALA A 231 13.43 -9.80 -14.50
CA ALA A 231 14.22 -10.15 -13.32
C ALA A 231 13.52 -11.27 -12.53
N LEU A 232 12.21 -11.15 -12.31
CA LEU A 232 11.41 -12.20 -11.67
C LEU A 232 11.48 -13.52 -12.43
N CYS A 233 11.28 -13.51 -13.75
CA CYS A 233 11.37 -14.71 -14.58
C CYS A 233 12.78 -15.33 -14.55
N THR A 234 13.82 -14.49 -14.57
CA THR A 234 15.22 -14.94 -14.52
C THR A 234 15.52 -15.63 -13.18
N ILE A 235 15.03 -15.07 -12.07
CA ILE A 235 15.16 -15.67 -10.75
C ILE A 235 14.43 -17.01 -10.71
N VAL A 236 13.16 -17.06 -11.13
CA VAL A 236 12.37 -18.30 -11.20
C VAL A 236 13.07 -19.38 -12.04
N ASN A 237 13.74 -19.00 -13.13
CA ASN A 237 14.50 -19.94 -13.96
C ASN A 237 15.82 -20.40 -13.32
N ASN A 238 16.39 -19.63 -12.40
CA ASN A 238 17.70 -19.90 -11.81
C ASN A 238 17.60 -20.55 -10.42
N ILE A 239 16.46 -20.44 -9.74
CA ILE A 239 16.19 -21.15 -8.47
C ILE A 239 16.36 -22.66 -8.70
N GLY A 240 17.10 -23.32 -7.80
CA GLY A 240 17.40 -24.75 -7.89
C GLY A 240 18.56 -25.12 -8.82
N ASN A 241 18.99 -24.22 -9.71
CA ASN A 241 20.05 -24.50 -10.71
C ASN A 241 21.46 -24.10 -10.26
N GLY A 242 21.64 -23.70 -8.99
CA GLY A 242 22.92 -23.23 -8.45
C GLY A 242 23.46 -21.94 -9.10
N LYS A 243 22.65 -21.27 -9.93
CA LYS A 243 23.01 -20.03 -10.62
C LYS A 243 22.78 -18.82 -9.72
N TYR A 244 23.50 -17.73 -10.00
CA TYR A 244 23.32 -16.46 -9.30
C TYR A 244 21.86 -15.96 -9.39
N LEU A 245 21.31 -15.58 -8.24
CA LEU A 245 19.96 -15.02 -8.10
C LEU A 245 20.04 -13.50 -8.00
N GLY A 246 19.76 -12.82 -9.09
CA GLY A 246 19.77 -11.36 -9.21
C GLY A 246 18.61 -10.65 -8.52
N PHE A 247 18.33 -10.94 -7.25
CA PHE A 247 17.24 -10.29 -6.49
C PHE A 247 17.33 -8.76 -6.52
N ARG A 248 18.54 -8.21 -6.68
CA ARG A 248 18.82 -6.77 -6.75
C ARG A 248 18.50 -6.12 -8.10
N ASP A 249 18.21 -6.91 -9.13
CA ASP A 249 18.04 -6.43 -10.50
C ASP A 249 16.77 -5.57 -10.67
N SER A 250 15.80 -5.76 -9.77
CA SER A 250 14.61 -4.90 -9.63
C SER A 250 14.18 -4.71 -8.17
N LYS A 251 13.45 -3.63 -7.89
CA LYS A 251 12.81 -3.43 -6.57
C LYS A 251 11.76 -4.51 -6.28
N LEU A 252 11.01 -4.92 -7.28
CA LEU A 252 10.00 -5.98 -7.15
C LEU A 252 10.63 -7.27 -6.63
N THR A 253 11.73 -7.72 -7.24
CA THR A 253 12.41 -8.96 -6.84
C THR A 253 13.01 -8.86 -5.44
N ARG A 254 13.41 -7.65 -4.99
CA ARG A 254 13.82 -7.44 -3.59
C ARG A 254 12.66 -7.53 -2.60
N VAL A 255 11.48 -7.01 -2.95
CA VAL A 255 10.25 -7.18 -2.15
C VAL A 255 9.84 -8.65 -2.09
N LEU A 256 9.91 -9.35 -3.22
CA LEU A 256 9.58 -10.77 -3.34
C LEU A 256 10.67 -11.72 -2.82
N GLN A 257 11.85 -11.24 -2.46
CA GLN A 257 12.97 -12.10 -2.05
C GLN A 257 12.57 -13.07 -0.93
N PRO A 258 11.93 -12.65 0.17
CA PRO A 258 11.45 -13.57 1.22
C PRO A 258 10.42 -14.61 0.74
N SER A 259 9.80 -14.37 -0.42
CA SER A 259 8.81 -15.29 -1.02
C SER A 259 9.44 -16.34 -1.92
N LEU A 260 10.65 -16.06 -2.42
CA LEU A 260 11.35 -16.89 -3.40
C LEU A 260 12.60 -17.55 -2.81
N ASP A 261 12.98 -17.22 -1.57
CA ASP A 261 14.06 -17.85 -0.81
C ASP A 261 13.57 -18.89 0.22
N GLY A 262 12.25 -19.15 0.26
CA GLY A 262 11.65 -20.20 1.09
C GLY A 262 11.20 -19.78 2.50
N ARG A 263 11.22 -18.48 2.79
CA ARG A 263 10.78 -17.90 4.07
C ARG A 263 9.28 -17.70 4.23
N THR A 264 8.54 -17.77 3.12
CA THR A 264 7.13 -17.38 3.03
C THR A 264 6.37 -18.37 2.16
N ASN A 265 5.12 -18.69 2.52
CA ASN A 265 4.26 -19.48 1.66
C ASN A 265 3.85 -18.66 0.43
N LEU A 266 4.01 -19.22 -0.76
CA LEU A 266 3.78 -18.49 -2.01
C LEU A 266 2.61 -19.08 -2.80
N VAL A 267 1.63 -18.23 -3.10
CA VAL A 267 0.52 -18.51 -4.00
C VAL A 267 0.62 -17.59 -5.22
N ALA A 268 0.59 -18.20 -6.40
CA ALA A 268 0.53 -17.50 -7.68
C ALA A 268 -0.83 -17.75 -8.33
N ILE A 269 -1.55 -16.68 -8.68
CA ILE A 269 -2.79 -16.74 -9.46
C ILE A 269 -2.47 -16.18 -10.84
N CYS A 270 -2.32 -17.07 -11.81
CA CYS A 270 -1.99 -16.70 -13.19
C CYS A 270 -3.27 -16.48 -14.00
N THR A 271 -3.51 -15.26 -14.45
CA THR A 271 -4.74 -14.88 -15.15
C THR A 271 -4.56 -14.93 -16.67
N LEU A 272 -5.51 -15.53 -17.38
CA LEU A 272 -5.49 -15.68 -18.84
C LEU A 272 -6.62 -14.92 -19.52
N SER A 273 -6.34 -14.42 -20.72
CA SER A 273 -7.37 -13.87 -21.61
C SER A 273 -8.06 -15.02 -22.37
N PRO A 274 -9.39 -14.97 -22.56
CA PRO A 274 -10.10 -15.97 -23.35
C PRO A 274 -9.93 -15.78 -24.86
N HIS A 275 -9.44 -14.61 -25.31
CA HIS A 275 -9.41 -14.20 -26.71
C HIS A 275 -8.20 -14.73 -27.49
N GLU A 276 -8.41 -15.02 -28.77
CA GLU A 276 -7.38 -15.57 -29.68
C GLU A 276 -6.20 -14.63 -29.90
N ASP A 277 -6.46 -13.32 -30.03
CA ASP A 277 -5.40 -12.31 -30.17
C ASP A 277 -4.42 -12.26 -28.98
N CYS A 278 -4.82 -12.85 -27.85
CA CYS A 278 -4.07 -12.87 -26.61
C CYS A 278 -3.38 -14.22 -26.34
N ILE A 279 -3.42 -15.16 -27.30
CA ILE A 279 -2.97 -16.53 -27.06
C ILE A 279 -1.46 -16.61 -26.79
N GLU A 280 -0.63 -15.83 -27.50
CA GLU A 280 0.82 -15.85 -27.31
C GLU A 280 1.25 -15.40 -25.90
N GLU A 281 0.60 -14.37 -25.40
CA GLU A 281 0.86 -13.81 -24.07
C GLU A 281 0.28 -14.73 -22.96
N SER A 282 -0.86 -15.34 -23.21
CA SER A 282 -1.45 -16.35 -22.33
C SER A 282 -0.60 -17.63 -22.27
N VAL A 283 -0.02 -18.08 -23.39
CA VAL A 283 0.96 -19.17 -23.43
C VAL A 283 2.23 -18.80 -22.67
N SER A 284 2.70 -17.56 -22.78
CA SER A 284 3.86 -17.08 -22.00
C SER A 284 3.58 -17.10 -20.51
N THR A 285 2.35 -16.75 -20.10
CA THR A 285 1.86 -16.86 -18.72
C THR A 285 1.84 -18.30 -18.24
N LEU A 286 1.32 -19.23 -19.05
CA LEU A 286 1.31 -20.67 -18.73
C LEU A 286 2.71 -21.26 -18.59
N LYS A 287 3.66 -20.86 -19.45
CA LYS A 287 5.06 -21.26 -19.34
C LYS A 287 5.69 -20.77 -18.03
N PHE A 288 5.39 -19.54 -17.62
CA PHE A 288 5.84 -19.02 -16.33
C PHE A 288 5.22 -19.81 -15.15
N ALA A 289 3.91 -20.05 -15.19
CA ALA A 289 3.19 -20.84 -14.20
C ALA A 289 3.76 -22.26 -14.05
N ALA A 290 4.03 -22.94 -15.16
CA ALA A 290 4.60 -24.28 -15.16
C ALA A 290 6.00 -24.32 -14.52
N ARG A 291 6.83 -23.29 -14.76
CA ARG A 291 8.14 -23.19 -14.10
C ARG A 291 8.01 -23.00 -12.60
N LEU A 292 7.08 -22.16 -12.14
CA LEU A 292 6.80 -22.00 -10.71
C LEU A 292 6.35 -23.30 -10.04
N CYS A 293 5.53 -24.12 -10.71
CA CYS A 293 5.08 -25.42 -10.18
C CYS A 293 6.23 -26.39 -9.90
N ASN A 294 7.30 -26.29 -10.69
CA ASN A 294 8.47 -27.16 -10.59
C ASN A 294 9.49 -26.69 -9.54
N LEU A 295 9.25 -25.56 -8.87
CA LEU A 295 10.15 -25.07 -7.84
C LEU A 295 9.85 -25.71 -6.48
N GLU A 296 10.91 -26.23 -5.86
CA GLU A 296 10.91 -26.65 -4.47
C GLU A 296 11.80 -25.70 -3.67
N LEU A 297 11.19 -24.91 -2.79
CA LEU A 297 11.89 -23.96 -1.95
C LEU A 297 12.24 -24.62 -0.62
N LYS A 298 13.50 -24.55 -0.22
CA LYS A 298 13.93 -25.02 1.11
C LYS A 298 13.26 -24.14 2.17
N ILE A 299 12.66 -24.74 3.18
CA ILE A 299 12.02 -23.96 4.26
C ILE A 299 13.10 -23.23 5.06
N GLU A 300 13.00 -21.91 5.12
CA GLU A 300 13.78 -21.07 6.02
C GLU A 300 12.85 -20.43 7.04
N GLU A 301 13.11 -20.62 8.34
CA GLU A 301 12.35 -19.90 9.37
C GLU A 301 12.75 -18.42 9.39
N THR A 302 11.73 -17.56 9.35
CA THR A 302 11.92 -16.12 9.55
C THR A 302 11.60 -15.76 10.99
N LEU A 303 12.65 -15.56 11.78
CA LEU A 303 12.58 -14.89 13.07
C LEU A 303 12.84 -13.40 12.82
N ILE A 304 11.77 -12.61 12.68
CA ILE A 304 11.87 -11.15 12.80
C ILE A 304 11.42 -10.81 14.22
N PRO A 305 12.36 -10.49 15.12
CA PRO A 305 12.02 -9.94 16.43
C PRO A 305 11.22 -8.65 16.22
N ASP A 306 10.16 -8.48 16.99
CA ASP A 306 9.52 -7.19 17.11
C ASP A 306 10.47 -6.26 17.89
N GLU A 307 11.22 -5.43 17.17
CA GLU A 307 12.14 -4.44 17.75
C GLU A 307 11.40 -3.31 18.51
N ASN A 308 10.06 -3.29 18.49
CA ASN A 308 9.23 -2.31 19.20
C ASN A 308 8.04 -2.96 19.94
N PRO A 309 8.28 -3.69 21.05
CA PRO A 309 7.29 -4.51 21.76
C PRO A 309 6.16 -3.73 22.45
N ARG A 310 6.05 -2.41 22.27
CA ARG A 310 4.96 -1.58 22.86
C ARG A 310 3.56 -1.94 22.34
N TYR A 311 3.45 -2.85 21.38
CA TYR A 311 2.19 -3.36 20.83
C TYR A 311 1.98 -4.87 21.05
N ALA A 312 2.84 -5.51 21.85
CA ALA A 312 2.74 -6.94 22.17
C ALA A 312 1.79 -7.24 23.35
N GLY A 313 1.24 -6.22 24.00
CA GLY A 313 0.15 -6.34 24.98
C GLY A 313 -1.18 -5.92 24.36
N ASP A 314 -2.28 -6.52 24.82
CA ASP A 314 -3.66 -6.18 24.45
C ASP A 314 -3.80 -4.70 24.09
N MET A 315 -4.23 -4.45 22.85
CA MET A 315 -4.35 -3.08 22.34
C MET A 315 -5.18 -2.24 23.32
N PRO A 316 -4.72 -1.04 23.72
CA PRO A 316 -5.55 -0.11 24.47
C PRO A 316 -6.81 0.18 23.67
N GLY A 317 -7.96 0.08 24.32
CA GLY A 317 -9.28 0.15 23.71
C GLY A 317 -9.55 1.38 22.84
N ASN A 318 -10.62 1.27 22.05
CA ASN A 318 -11.17 2.18 21.03
C ASN A 318 -11.09 3.70 21.28
N ASP A 319 -10.97 4.16 22.52
CA ASP A 319 -11.08 5.58 22.88
C ASP A 319 -9.82 6.40 22.59
N PHE A 320 -8.62 5.82 22.74
CA PHE A 320 -7.37 6.54 22.47
C PHE A 320 -7.15 6.78 20.96
N ARG A 321 -7.59 5.81 20.13
CA ARG A 321 -7.47 5.87 18.65
C ARG A 321 -8.52 6.77 18.01
N ARG A 322 -9.76 6.80 18.51
CA ARG A 322 -10.78 7.75 18.07
C ARG A 322 -10.33 9.20 18.29
N GLY A 323 -9.62 9.46 19.40
CA GLY A 323 -9.03 10.77 19.70
C GLY A 323 -7.96 11.22 18.69
N LEU A 324 -7.06 10.34 18.25
CA LEU A 324 -5.99 10.73 17.31
C LEU A 324 -6.42 10.70 15.83
N LYS A 325 -7.21 9.69 15.41
CA LYS A 325 -7.57 9.49 13.99
C LYS A 325 -8.57 10.54 13.50
N HIS A 326 -9.51 10.96 14.36
CA HIS A 326 -10.47 12.03 14.04
C HIS A 326 -9.79 13.41 13.98
N ARG A 327 -8.73 13.64 14.75
CA ARG A 327 -7.95 14.90 14.75
C ARG A 327 -6.95 15.01 13.59
N CYS A 328 -6.39 13.90 13.11
CA CYS A 328 -5.34 13.92 12.09
C CYS A 328 -5.81 13.75 10.63
N CYS A 329 -6.87 12.97 10.37
CA CYS A 329 -7.19 12.60 8.97
C CYS A 329 -8.00 13.64 8.19
N ASN A 330 -8.86 14.46 8.82
CA ASN A 330 -9.77 15.33 8.08
C ASN A 330 -9.24 16.73 7.75
N ARG A 331 -8.01 17.10 8.16
CA ARG A 331 -7.52 18.49 8.00
C ARG A 331 -6.11 18.65 7.42
N PHE A 332 -5.40 17.56 7.14
CA PHE A 332 -3.97 17.63 6.78
C PHE A 332 -3.64 17.48 5.29
N HIS A 333 -4.61 17.21 4.40
CA HIS A 333 -4.31 16.92 3.00
C HIS A 333 -4.70 18.01 1.99
N SER A 334 -5.29 19.14 2.40
CA SER A 334 -5.64 20.22 1.45
C SER A 334 -4.87 21.54 1.62
N GLU A 335 -4.08 21.73 2.68
CA GLU A 335 -3.52 23.08 2.98
C GLU A 335 -2.06 23.08 3.45
N ALA A 336 -1.30 22.01 3.22
CA ALA A 336 0.15 22.03 3.40
C ALA A 336 0.82 22.81 2.25
N GLY A 337 0.69 24.14 2.26
CA GLY A 337 1.33 24.99 1.26
C GLY A 337 0.90 26.45 1.19
N LYS A 338 0.01 26.94 2.07
CA LYS A 338 -0.34 28.37 2.12
C LYS A 338 -0.18 28.88 3.55
N ASP A 339 0.45 30.05 3.67
CA ASP A 339 0.71 30.75 4.92
C ASP A 339 -0.60 30.88 5.71
N VAL A 340 -0.65 30.30 6.92
CA VAL A 340 -1.86 30.22 7.77
C VAL A 340 -2.43 31.62 8.02
N ARG A 341 -1.58 32.64 8.02
CA ARG A 341 -1.96 34.06 8.13
C ARG A 341 -2.82 34.54 6.96
N SER A 342 -2.48 34.12 5.73
CA SER A 342 -3.20 34.49 4.50
C SER A 342 -4.58 33.84 4.38
N ILE A 343 -4.77 32.68 5.01
CA ILE A 343 -6.06 31.98 5.06
C ILE A 343 -6.96 32.66 6.09
N LEU A 344 -6.43 33.01 7.26
CA LEU A 344 -7.14 33.76 8.30
C LEU A 344 -7.60 35.14 7.80
N GLU A 345 -6.73 35.89 7.11
CA GLU A 345 -7.07 37.20 6.53
C GLU A 345 -8.14 37.10 5.42
N ARG A 346 -8.10 36.05 4.59
CA ARG A 346 -9.14 35.80 3.58
C ARG A 346 -10.47 35.37 4.18
N MET A 347 -10.46 34.62 5.27
CA MET A 347 -11.67 34.19 5.96
C MET A 347 -12.30 35.35 6.75
N GLU A 348 -11.51 36.23 7.35
CA GLU A 348 -12.00 37.50 7.93
C GLU A 348 -12.61 38.41 6.86
N SER A 349 -11.93 38.57 5.72
CA SER A 349 -12.45 39.40 4.62
C SER A 349 -13.73 38.84 4.01
N MET A 350 -13.85 37.52 3.82
CA MET A 350 -15.10 36.88 3.35
C MET A 350 -16.23 36.92 4.39
N ALA A 351 -15.90 36.87 5.68
CA ALA A 351 -16.89 36.97 6.75
C ALA A 351 -17.45 38.40 6.85
N LEU A 352 -16.61 39.43 6.70
CA LEU A 352 -17.07 40.83 6.62
C LEU A 352 -17.94 41.08 5.38
N GLU A 353 -17.55 40.56 4.22
CA GLU A 353 -18.27 40.75 2.94
C GLU A 353 -19.64 40.04 2.90
N LYS A 354 -19.80 38.92 3.61
CA LYS A 354 -21.08 38.20 3.74
C LYS A 354 -21.98 38.75 4.85
N CYS A 355 -21.43 39.34 5.91
CA CYS A 355 -22.20 39.93 7.00
C CYS A 355 -22.69 41.35 6.68
N LEU A 356 -21.98 42.06 5.80
CA LEU A 356 -22.33 43.38 5.29
C LEU A 356 -22.64 43.23 3.79
N GLY A 357 -23.79 42.67 3.43
CA GLY A 357 -24.25 42.69 2.03
C GLY A 357 -24.22 44.12 1.45
N PRO A 358 -24.21 44.29 0.10
CA PRO A 358 -24.08 45.61 -0.51
C PRO A 358 -25.16 46.54 0.05
N TYR A 359 -24.71 47.65 0.62
CA TYR A 359 -25.56 48.66 1.25
C TYR A 359 -26.39 49.36 0.15
N GLU A 360 -27.53 48.77 -0.24
CA GLU A 360 -28.59 49.51 -0.93
C GLU A 360 -29.42 50.24 0.12
N SER A 361 -29.27 51.55 0.15
CA SER A 361 -30.06 52.47 0.97
C SER A 361 -31.57 52.30 0.71
N PRO A 362 -32.39 51.90 1.71
CA PRO A 362 -33.84 51.98 1.58
C PRO A 362 -34.28 53.43 1.87
N ARG A 363 -34.96 54.01 0.88
CA ARG A 363 -35.67 55.29 1.01
C ARG A 363 -36.67 55.25 2.18
N VAL A 364 -36.61 56.28 3.01
CA VAL A 364 -37.52 56.56 4.13
C VAL A 364 -38.98 56.59 3.69
N LYS A 365 -39.86 55.84 4.38
CA LYS A 365 -41.28 56.21 4.58
C LYS A 365 -41.85 55.66 5.89
N GLY A 366 -42.29 56.58 6.76
CA GLY A 366 -43.50 56.47 7.57
C GLY A 366 -43.41 55.76 8.93
N PRO A 367 -44.06 56.25 10.01
CA PRO A 367 -43.80 55.82 11.37
C PRO A 367 -44.96 54.98 11.95
N GLU A 368 -44.93 53.65 11.81
CA GLU A 368 -45.80 52.77 12.62
C GLU A 368 -45.11 51.43 12.87
N GLY A 369 -45.01 51.02 14.15
CA GLY A 369 -44.68 49.66 14.54
C GLY A 369 -43.50 49.52 15.51
N ARG A 370 -43.75 49.76 16.81
CA ARG A 370 -42.95 49.15 17.88
C ARG A 370 -43.22 47.64 17.87
N ALA A 371 -42.22 46.84 17.50
CA ALA A 371 -41.99 45.44 17.91
C ALA A 371 -41.01 44.73 16.95
N ARG A 372 -39.79 45.24 16.77
CA ARG A 372 -38.74 44.52 16.01
C ARG A 372 -37.30 44.66 16.53
N ASP A 373 -37.07 45.30 17.67
CA ASP A 373 -35.69 45.57 18.12
C ASP A 373 -35.15 44.56 19.15
N ASP A 374 -36.00 43.84 19.90
CA ASP A 374 -35.51 42.88 20.90
C ASP A 374 -34.99 41.56 20.27
N LYS A 375 -35.54 41.12 19.13
CA LYS A 375 -35.06 39.91 18.42
C LYS A 375 -33.74 40.10 17.69
N VAL A 376 -33.44 41.31 17.22
CA VAL A 376 -32.21 41.60 16.46
C VAL A 376 -31.00 41.74 17.38
N CYS A 377 -31.20 42.25 18.60
CA CYS A 377 -30.18 42.27 19.65
C CYS A 377 -29.88 40.87 20.19
N ASP A 378 -30.90 40.03 20.42
CA ASP A 378 -30.72 38.64 20.85
C ASP A 378 -30.00 37.76 19.81
N GLU A 379 -30.29 37.94 18.51
CA GLU A 379 -29.58 37.24 17.43
C GLU A 379 -28.12 37.69 17.32
N LYS A 380 -27.83 38.99 17.46
CA LYS A 380 -26.45 39.51 17.47
C LYS A 380 -25.64 39.01 18.67
N ASP A 381 -26.23 38.97 19.86
CA ASP A 381 -25.56 38.45 21.05
C ASP A 381 -25.41 36.93 21.03
N SER A 382 -26.33 36.21 20.38
CA SER A 382 -26.20 34.77 20.12
C SER A 382 -25.06 34.47 19.12
N ILE A 383 -24.98 35.25 18.04
CA ILE A 383 -23.92 35.13 17.02
C ILE A 383 -22.55 35.51 17.60
N SER A 384 -22.48 36.58 18.40
CA SER A 384 -21.26 37.01 19.09
C SER A 384 -20.75 35.96 20.10
N ARG A 385 -21.66 35.37 20.89
CA ARG A 385 -21.33 34.26 21.80
C ARG A 385 -20.88 33.00 21.05
N THR A 386 -21.52 32.68 19.93
CA THR A 386 -21.15 31.52 19.10
C THR A 386 -19.80 31.73 18.42
N LEU A 387 -19.51 32.92 17.89
CA LEU A 387 -18.21 33.30 17.34
C LEU A 387 -17.11 33.32 18.42
N GLY A 388 -17.41 33.81 19.62
CA GLY A 388 -16.49 33.78 20.76
C GLY A 388 -16.16 32.36 21.21
N ALA A 389 -17.16 31.48 21.29
CA ALA A 389 -16.97 30.07 21.59
C ALA A 389 -16.17 29.34 20.49
N PHE A 390 -16.44 29.64 19.22
CA PHE A 390 -15.68 29.10 18.09
C PHE A 390 -14.22 29.59 18.09
N GLY A 391 -14.00 30.87 18.40
CA GLY A 391 -12.68 31.47 18.55
C GLY A 391 -11.88 30.84 19.69
N SER A 392 -12.50 30.63 20.86
CA SER A 392 -11.88 29.94 22.00
C SER A 392 -11.51 28.50 21.64
N MET A 393 -12.40 27.77 20.97
CA MET A 393 -12.17 26.37 20.58
C MET A 393 -11.07 26.22 19.50
N ILE A 394 -10.90 27.24 18.64
CA ILE A 394 -9.80 27.32 17.66
C ILE A 394 -8.48 27.63 18.37
N MET A 395 -8.48 28.58 19.31
CA MET A 395 -7.29 28.95 20.08
C MET A 395 -6.81 27.79 20.97
N GLU A 396 -7.71 27.07 21.62
CA GLU A 396 -7.38 25.85 22.37
C GLU A 396 -6.81 24.74 21.47
N ASN A 397 -7.34 24.56 20.25
CA ASN A 397 -6.78 23.61 19.29
C ASN A 397 -5.38 24.01 18.80
N LEU A 398 -5.15 25.31 18.56
CA LEU A 398 -3.85 25.85 18.19
C LEU A 398 -2.85 25.68 19.32
N GLN A 399 -3.26 25.98 20.56
CA GLN A 399 -2.44 25.83 21.75
C GLN A 399 -2.05 24.36 21.98
N CYS A 400 -3.02 23.44 21.90
CA CYS A 400 -2.78 22.01 21.97
C CYS A 400 -1.83 21.53 20.86
N LYS A 401 -1.91 22.10 19.65
CA LYS A 401 -1.00 21.79 18.54
C LYS A 401 0.41 22.33 18.77
N ILE A 402 0.55 23.49 19.39
CA ILE A 402 1.85 24.06 19.78
C ILE A 402 2.50 23.17 20.84
N GLU A 403 1.77 22.80 21.89
CA GLU A 403 2.25 21.92 22.97
C GLU A 403 2.70 20.56 22.43
N LEU A 404 1.92 19.95 21.53
CA LEU A 404 2.29 18.68 20.89
C LEU A 404 3.52 18.80 20.00
N MET A 405 3.71 19.95 19.35
CA MET A 405 4.92 20.23 18.56
C MET A 405 6.14 20.46 19.46
N GLU A 406 5.97 21.10 20.61
CA GLU A 406 7.02 21.30 21.61
C GLU A 406 7.47 19.96 22.22
N GLU A 407 6.53 19.10 22.62
CA GLU A 407 6.82 17.74 23.10
C GLU A 407 7.54 16.91 22.02
N LEU A 408 7.05 16.96 20.78
CA LEU A 408 7.68 16.23 19.68
C LEU A 408 9.09 16.76 19.37
N ASN A 409 9.31 18.06 19.53
CA ASN A 409 10.63 18.67 19.40
C ASN A 409 11.56 18.27 20.55
N ALA A 410 11.06 18.21 21.79
CA ALA A 410 11.81 17.70 22.94
C ALA A 410 12.27 16.25 22.71
N ILE A 411 11.36 15.37 22.28
CA ILE A 411 11.69 13.97 21.94
C ILE A 411 12.73 13.87 20.80
N ASN A 412 12.65 14.75 19.80
CA ASN A 412 13.63 14.77 18.72
C ASN A 412 15.00 15.29 19.18
N ASN A 413 15.05 16.23 20.11
CA ASN A 413 16.29 16.68 20.74
C ASN A 413 16.94 15.55 21.54
N ASP A 414 16.18 14.80 22.34
CA ASP A 414 16.69 13.64 23.08
C ASP A 414 17.26 12.57 22.14
N ARG A 415 16.59 12.32 21.01
CA ARG A 415 17.09 11.41 19.97
C ARG A 415 18.38 11.90 19.33
N ILE A 416 18.53 13.20 19.09
CA ILE A 416 19.76 13.78 18.55
C ILE A 416 20.90 13.62 19.55
N HIS A 417 20.67 13.86 20.84
CA HIS A 417 21.67 13.65 21.89
C HIS A 417 22.09 12.19 22.03
N LEU A 418 21.13 11.26 21.92
CA LEU A 418 21.43 9.82 21.90
C LEU A 418 22.31 9.44 20.70
N LEU A 419 21.99 9.96 19.51
CA LEU A 419 22.79 9.72 18.30
C LEU A 419 24.20 10.32 18.43
N GLU A 420 24.34 11.50 19.01
CA GLU A 420 25.63 12.13 19.31
C GLU A 420 26.49 11.28 20.23
N ARG A 421 25.89 10.73 21.29
CA ARG A 421 26.58 9.82 22.22
C ARG A 421 27.03 8.54 21.53
N MET A 422 26.14 7.92 20.74
CA MET A 422 26.47 6.69 19.99
C MET A 422 27.60 6.91 18.97
N VAL A 423 27.57 8.03 18.25
CA VAL A 423 28.67 8.41 17.32
C VAL A 423 29.97 8.61 18.09
N GLY A 424 29.94 9.31 19.23
CA GLY A 424 31.12 9.50 20.09
C GLY A 424 31.72 8.20 20.59
N GLU A 425 30.90 7.25 21.06
CA GLU A 425 31.34 5.93 21.52
C GLU A 425 31.96 5.10 20.38
N LEU A 426 31.42 5.21 19.16
CA LEU A 426 31.94 4.52 17.98
C LEU A 426 33.26 5.11 17.47
N LEU A 427 33.41 6.43 17.55
CA LEU A 427 34.67 7.12 17.26
C LEU A 427 35.77 6.75 18.28
N GLY A 428 35.41 6.49 19.54
CA GLY A 428 36.37 6.05 20.56
C GLY A 428 36.84 4.59 20.42
N LYS A 429 36.03 3.70 19.82
CA LYS A 429 36.26 2.25 19.79
C LYS A 429 36.77 1.70 18.46
N ASN A 430 37.59 2.48 17.73
CA ASN A 430 38.26 2.14 16.45
C ASN A 430 37.49 2.64 15.20
N PRO A 431 37.59 3.94 14.86
CA PRO A 431 36.76 4.63 13.87
C PRO A 431 36.85 4.04 12.45
N SER A 432 38.04 3.62 12.05
CA SER A 432 38.34 3.20 10.67
C SER A 432 37.56 1.95 10.24
N ARG A 433 37.25 1.05 11.19
CA ARG A 433 36.46 -0.17 10.93
C ARG A 433 34.95 0.03 11.03
N ARG A 434 34.49 1.15 11.60
CA ARG A 434 33.06 1.46 11.83
C ARG A 434 32.57 2.69 11.08
N MET A 435 33.33 3.14 10.08
CA MET A 435 33.05 4.35 9.31
C MET A 435 31.66 4.34 8.64
N ASN A 436 31.19 3.16 8.18
CA ASN A 436 29.84 3.00 7.64
C ASN A 436 28.74 3.18 8.68
N GLU A 437 28.92 2.67 9.91
CA GLU A 437 27.96 2.83 11.01
C GLU A 437 27.88 4.30 11.44
N ILE A 438 29.04 4.95 11.59
CA ILE A 438 29.16 6.38 11.91
C ILE A 438 28.46 7.23 10.85
N PHE A 439 28.68 6.94 9.56
CA PHE A 439 28.06 7.67 8.45
C PHE A 439 26.53 7.52 8.44
N ILE A 440 26.01 6.34 8.75
CA ILE A 440 24.56 6.10 8.83
C ILE A 440 23.95 6.92 9.98
N LEU A 441 24.55 6.88 11.18
CA LEU A 441 24.07 7.62 12.34
C LEU A 441 24.11 9.14 12.12
N GLU A 442 25.18 9.64 11.50
CA GLU A 442 25.32 11.04 11.11
C GLU A 442 24.24 11.49 10.12
N LYS A 443 23.93 10.63 9.14
CA LYS A 443 22.86 10.91 8.17
C LYS A 443 21.48 10.94 8.84
N TYR A 444 21.21 10.04 9.79
CA TYR A 444 19.97 10.08 10.58
C TYR A 444 19.88 11.35 11.43
N ARG A 445 20.98 11.74 12.10
CA ARG A 445 21.07 12.98 12.88
C ARG A 445 20.81 14.21 12.01
N PHE A 446 21.43 14.29 10.84
CA PHE A 446 21.25 15.38 9.87
C PHE A 446 19.79 15.49 9.40
N ASN A 447 19.15 14.37 9.06
CA ASN A 447 17.75 14.36 8.63
C ASN A 447 16.79 14.76 9.75
N LEU A 448 17.06 14.35 11.00
CA LEU A 448 16.29 14.78 12.17
C LEU A 448 16.41 16.28 12.40
N ARG A 449 17.64 16.83 12.38
CA ARG A 449 17.88 18.28 12.50
C ARG A 449 17.16 19.06 11.40
N ARG A 450 17.23 18.60 10.15
CA ARG A 450 16.52 19.23 9.03
C ARG A 450 15.00 19.22 9.20
N LYS A 451 14.43 18.12 9.72
CA LYS A 451 13.00 18.02 10.04
C LYS A 451 12.58 18.98 11.17
N MET A 452 13.46 19.28 12.12
CA MET A 452 13.19 20.28 13.16
C MET A 452 13.27 21.72 12.64
N VAL A 453 14.23 22.02 11.76
CA VAL A 453 14.38 23.36 11.15
C VAL A 453 13.21 23.71 10.24
N GLY A 454 12.63 22.74 9.53
CA GLY A 454 11.42 22.99 8.71
C GLY A 454 10.10 23.07 9.49
N ARG A 455 10.14 22.96 10.83
CA ARG A 455 8.97 23.00 11.74
C ARG A 455 8.95 24.22 12.67
N LYS A 456 10.10 24.88 12.84
CA LYS A 456 10.16 26.24 13.40
C LYS A 456 9.72 27.21 12.32
#